data_AF-A0A8K0SQX9-F1
#
_entry.id   AF-A0A8K0SQX9-F1
#
_cell.length_a   1.000
_cell.length_b   1.000
_cell.length_c   1.000
_cell.angle_alpha   90.00
_cell.angle_beta   90.00
_cell.angle_gamma   90.00
#
_symmetry.space_group_name_H-M   'P 1'
#
loop_
_entity.id
_entity.type
_entity.pdbx_description
1 polymer ?
#
loop_
_entity_poly.entity_id
_entity_poly.type
_entity_poly.pdbx_seq_one_letter_code
_entity_poly.pdbx_strand_id
1 'polypeptide(L)'
;MMGRADCLSVWGNCLLPCILAGDDKQLQPTVKAGKIKTLDDHPVNRHEGDATLSPLLFLKASGWPVYRLTVQLRMANGQFDLCHKLVYPDVPIVYGKFSDINLPRHEPGRSLEAYAVRRFPGIKPSPEGKLLPIFIHCDGSFTWRDAESLSKINYGQIETALDLLVDLVVKYPSLDLSSIALISPYKANVASLDRKLKKDPKYTILAGIQEPKTVDSFQGREGDIVMLVMGTTAFSGPGFTRDEYRLNVMLSRQRSGLVIVSDINTIDTGKETGKGKPKGKDKRPVFKIKGEGGKIVFGRGTMLHDLHKGLKDLGRVVTVVIAKDKGRDKENATDN
;
A
#
# COMPACT_ATOMS: atom_id res chain seq x y z
N MET A 1 1.66 13.92 -10.37
CA MET A 1 1.25 15.05 -9.51
C MET A 1 1.91 16.32 -10.05
N MET A 2 1.26 17.46 -9.87
CA MET A 2 1.64 18.76 -10.42
C MET A 2 2.72 19.44 -9.56
N GLY A 3 3.84 19.81 -10.17
CA GLY A 3 4.91 20.58 -9.52
C GLY A 3 4.60 22.08 -9.47
N ARG A 4 5.46 22.85 -8.80
CA ARG A 4 5.35 24.33 -8.75
C ARG A 4 5.49 24.99 -10.13
N ALA A 5 6.42 24.51 -10.96
CA ALA A 5 6.56 25.01 -12.33
C ALA A 5 5.28 24.76 -13.15
N ASP A 6 4.72 23.56 -13.10
CA ASP A 6 3.45 23.23 -13.76
C ASP A 6 2.30 24.15 -13.28
N CYS A 7 2.29 24.48 -11.98
CA CYS A 7 1.33 25.40 -11.40
C CYS A 7 1.43 26.81 -11.92
N LEU A 8 2.65 27.35 -11.99
CA LEU A 8 2.86 28.70 -12.48
C LEU A 8 2.51 28.83 -13.96
N SER A 9 2.73 27.77 -14.76
CA SER A 9 2.32 27.74 -16.16
C SER A 9 0.80 27.85 -16.37
N VAL A 10 0.00 27.38 -15.40
CA VAL A 10 -1.48 27.46 -15.47
C VAL A 10 -2.01 28.71 -14.75
N TRP A 11 -1.46 29.04 -13.58
CA TRP A 11 -1.89 30.19 -12.78
C TRP A 11 -1.53 31.52 -13.45
N GLY A 12 -0.41 31.55 -14.19
CA GLY A 12 0.07 32.71 -14.91
C GLY A 12 0.53 33.85 -14.01
N ASN A 13 0.71 35.03 -14.60
CA ASN A 13 1.18 36.25 -13.93
C ASN A 13 0.06 37.29 -13.71
N CYS A 14 -1.20 36.94 -13.97
CA CYS A 14 -2.32 37.89 -14.02
C CYS A 14 -3.19 37.93 -12.76
N LEU A 15 -2.69 37.45 -11.60
CA LEU A 15 -3.41 37.49 -10.31
C LEU A 15 -4.83 36.90 -10.35
N LEU A 16 -5.05 35.89 -11.21
CA LEU A 16 -6.34 35.22 -11.30
C LEU A 16 -6.66 34.51 -9.97
N PRO A 17 -7.91 34.59 -9.48
CA PRO A 17 -8.36 33.79 -8.35
C PRO A 17 -8.07 32.30 -8.61
N CYS A 18 -7.38 31.65 -7.67
CA CYS A 18 -6.98 30.26 -7.81
C CYS A 18 -7.47 29.46 -6.59
N ILE A 19 -8.11 28.33 -6.84
CA ILE A 19 -8.44 27.34 -5.82
C ILE A 19 -7.53 26.14 -6.03
N LEU A 20 -6.69 25.85 -5.03
CA LEU A 20 -5.83 24.68 -5.01
C LEU A 20 -6.41 23.65 -4.04
N ALA A 21 -6.70 22.46 -4.55
CA ALA A 21 -7.17 21.34 -3.76
C ALA A 21 -6.19 20.17 -3.87
N GLY A 22 -5.97 19.47 -2.76
CA GLY A 22 -5.09 18.31 -2.71
C GLY A 22 -4.84 17.85 -1.29
N ASP A 23 -3.92 16.90 -1.15
CA ASP A 23 -3.55 16.29 0.11
C ASP A 23 -2.03 16.17 0.18
N ASP A 24 -1.42 16.92 1.09
CA ASP A 24 0.04 16.93 1.28
C ASP A 24 0.58 15.67 1.96
N LYS A 25 -0.29 14.72 2.34
CA LYS A 25 0.05 13.39 2.85
C LYS A 25 -0.10 12.28 1.81
N GLN A 26 -0.44 12.59 0.55
CA GLN A 26 -0.45 11.64 -0.58
C GLN A 26 0.74 11.87 -1.53
N LEU A 27 0.79 11.15 -2.67
CA LEU A 27 1.95 11.12 -3.59
C LEU A 27 2.47 12.52 -3.90
N GLN A 28 3.76 12.77 -3.73
CA GLN A 28 4.40 14.02 -4.14
C GLN A 28 4.68 14.07 -5.65
N PRO A 29 4.94 15.27 -6.22
CA PRO A 29 5.50 15.40 -7.57
C PRO A 29 6.74 14.52 -7.78
N THR A 30 6.78 13.81 -8.91
CA THR A 30 7.87 12.89 -9.23
C THR A 30 9.01 13.65 -9.91
N VAL A 31 10.18 13.71 -9.26
CA VAL A 31 11.40 14.30 -9.82
C VAL A 31 12.40 13.20 -10.17
N LYS A 32 12.48 12.82 -11.46
CA LYS A 32 13.39 11.73 -11.90
C LYS A 32 14.87 12.10 -11.77
N ALA A 33 15.21 13.37 -12.02
CA ALA A 33 16.59 13.86 -12.05
C ALA A 33 17.31 13.77 -10.70
N GLY A 34 16.58 13.72 -9.59
CA GLY A 34 17.17 13.62 -8.26
C GLY A 34 17.73 12.24 -7.91
N LYS A 35 17.25 11.19 -8.61
CA LYS A 35 17.83 9.84 -8.50
C LYS A 35 19.08 9.65 -9.34
N ILE A 36 19.47 10.65 -10.12
CA ILE A 36 20.65 10.61 -10.98
C ILE A 36 21.81 11.22 -10.20
N LYS A 37 22.89 10.46 -10.10
CA LYS A 37 24.14 10.92 -9.51
C LYS A 37 25.22 11.04 -10.59
N THR A 38 26.17 11.92 -10.38
CA THR A 38 27.41 11.99 -11.16
C THR A 38 28.25 10.75 -10.89
N LEU A 39 29.31 10.56 -11.69
CA LEU A 39 30.30 9.49 -11.46
C LEU A 39 30.92 9.58 -10.06
N ASP A 40 31.03 10.78 -9.50
CA ASP A 40 31.54 11.05 -8.15
C ASP A 40 30.47 10.93 -7.04
N ASP A 41 29.35 10.25 -7.30
CA ASP A 41 28.23 10.03 -6.37
C ASP A 41 27.52 11.32 -5.86
N HIS A 42 27.69 12.45 -6.57
CA HIS A 42 26.97 13.69 -6.26
C HIS A 42 25.61 13.75 -6.96
N PRO A 43 24.54 14.24 -6.31
CA PRO A 43 23.25 14.40 -6.98
C PRO A 43 23.36 15.41 -8.13
N VAL A 44 22.87 15.01 -9.32
CA VAL A 44 22.82 15.88 -10.50
C VAL A 44 21.86 17.04 -10.27
N ASN A 45 20.72 16.77 -9.61
CA ASN A 45 19.80 17.82 -9.17
C ASN A 45 19.92 18.06 -7.66
N ARG A 46 20.70 19.07 -7.26
CA ARG A 46 20.87 19.48 -5.86
C ARG A 46 19.61 20.14 -5.26
N HIS A 47 18.66 20.55 -6.09
CA HIS A 47 17.39 21.17 -5.69
C HIS A 47 16.21 20.18 -5.72
N GLU A 48 16.45 18.87 -5.79
CA GLU A 48 15.39 17.86 -5.82
C GLU A 48 14.37 18.06 -4.69
N GLY A 49 14.84 18.28 -3.45
CA GLY A 49 13.96 18.44 -2.30
C GLY A 49 13.01 19.63 -2.39
N ASP A 50 13.39 20.68 -3.12
CA ASP A 50 12.53 21.83 -3.40
C ASP A 50 11.59 21.55 -4.59
N ALA A 51 12.06 20.79 -5.59
CA ALA A 51 11.28 20.37 -6.75
C ALA A 51 10.17 19.35 -6.42
N THR A 52 10.32 18.57 -5.34
CA THR A 52 9.28 17.66 -4.84
C THR A 52 8.22 18.35 -3.99
N LEU A 53 8.37 19.65 -3.66
CA LEU A 53 7.33 20.41 -2.97
C LEU A 53 6.21 20.75 -3.94
N SER A 54 5.00 20.28 -3.62
CA SER A 54 3.80 20.68 -4.35
C SER A 54 3.46 22.15 -4.08
N PRO A 55 2.72 22.84 -4.98
CA PRO A 55 2.24 24.20 -4.74
C PRO A 55 1.43 24.31 -3.44
N LEU A 56 0.59 23.31 -3.16
CA LEU A 56 -0.24 23.24 -1.96
C LEU A 56 0.63 23.22 -0.69
N LEU A 57 1.64 22.35 -0.65
CA LEU A 57 2.52 22.23 0.52
C LEU A 57 3.35 23.51 0.71
N PHE A 58 3.82 24.12 -0.38
CA PHE A 58 4.56 25.38 -0.34
C PHE A 58 3.73 26.54 0.23
N LEU A 59 2.50 26.72 -0.24
CA LEU A 59 1.60 27.79 0.24
C LEU A 59 1.17 27.55 1.69
N LYS A 60 0.84 26.30 2.05
CA LYS A 60 0.56 25.90 3.43
C LYS A 60 1.73 26.21 4.35
N ALA A 61 2.96 25.87 3.95
CA ALA A 61 4.17 26.16 4.72
C ALA A 61 4.45 27.67 4.83
N SER A 62 4.03 28.45 3.83
CA SER A 62 4.12 29.92 3.83
C SER A 62 3.07 30.61 4.72
N GLY A 63 2.24 29.84 5.45
CA GLY A 63 1.27 30.38 6.41
C GLY A 63 -0.11 30.69 5.81
N TRP A 64 -0.38 30.29 4.56
CA TRP A 64 -1.71 30.47 3.99
C TRP A 64 -2.75 29.59 4.70
N PRO A 65 -3.96 30.12 4.95
CA PRO A 65 -5.02 29.35 5.59
C PRO A 65 -5.42 28.16 4.73
N VAL A 66 -5.60 27.00 5.36
CA VAL A 66 -6.02 25.77 4.69
C VAL A 66 -7.39 25.36 5.23
N TYR A 67 -8.37 25.28 4.34
CA TYR A 67 -9.65 24.66 4.65
C TYR A 67 -9.51 23.14 4.62
N ARG A 68 -9.82 22.47 5.73
CA ARG A 68 -9.71 21.01 5.85
C ARG A 68 -11.09 20.36 5.80
N LEU A 69 -11.25 19.38 4.91
CA LEU A 69 -12.42 18.52 4.90
C LEU A 69 -12.28 17.45 5.99
N THR A 70 -13.27 17.35 6.86
CA THR A 70 -13.25 16.45 8.03
C THR A 70 -14.22 15.28 7.91
N VAL A 71 -15.04 15.21 6.86
CA VAL A 71 -16.00 14.11 6.67
C VAL A 71 -15.54 13.24 5.52
N GLN A 72 -15.25 11.97 5.80
CA GLN A 72 -14.92 11.00 4.74
C GLN A 72 -16.19 10.25 4.31
N LEU A 73 -16.42 10.16 3.01
CA LEU A 73 -17.66 9.63 2.41
C LEU A 73 -17.45 8.33 1.61
N ARG A 74 -16.20 7.90 1.44
CA ARG A 74 -15.81 6.74 0.63
C ARG A 74 -15.93 5.46 1.43
N MET A 75 -15.06 5.29 2.42
CA MET A 75 -14.82 4.02 3.07
C MET A 75 -15.95 3.63 4.02
N ALA A 76 -16.20 2.33 4.16
CA ALA A 76 -17.01 1.76 5.23
C ALA A 76 -16.44 2.17 6.60
N ASN A 77 -17.33 2.31 7.59
CA ASN A 77 -16.93 2.59 8.97
C ASN A 77 -15.90 1.55 9.46
N GLY A 78 -14.80 2.01 10.06
CA GLY A 78 -13.67 1.17 10.46
C GLY A 78 -12.53 1.03 9.44
N GLN A 79 -12.79 1.11 8.12
CA GLN A 79 -11.77 0.83 7.09
C GLN A 79 -10.66 1.87 7.01
N PHE A 80 -10.86 3.05 7.59
CA PHE A 80 -9.93 4.18 7.56
C PHE A 80 -9.30 4.47 8.93
N ASP A 81 -9.82 3.90 10.03
CA ASP A 81 -9.38 4.16 11.41
C ASP A 81 -7.86 4.07 11.56
N LEU A 82 -7.25 3.03 10.99
CA LEU A 82 -5.81 2.81 11.08
C LEU A 82 -5.03 3.84 10.26
N CYS A 83 -5.47 4.15 9.04
CA CYS A 83 -4.82 5.17 8.22
C CYS A 83 -4.98 6.57 8.83
N HIS A 84 -6.16 6.91 9.33
CA HIS A 84 -6.45 8.15 10.05
C HIS A 84 -5.50 8.32 11.25
N LYS A 85 -5.39 7.31 12.11
CA LYS A 85 -4.51 7.34 13.28
C LYS A 85 -3.04 7.53 12.92
N LEU A 86 -2.59 6.94 11.81
CA LEU A 86 -1.18 6.96 11.40
C LEU A 86 -0.79 8.22 10.62
N VAL A 87 -1.67 8.70 9.74
CA VAL A 87 -1.35 9.72 8.74
C VAL A 87 -1.97 11.09 9.07
N TYR A 88 -3.17 11.10 9.65
CA TYR A 88 -3.93 12.33 9.90
C TYR A 88 -4.34 12.48 11.39
N PRO A 89 -3.44 12.25 12.37
CA PRO A 89 -3.81 12.30 13.78
C PRO A 89 -4.29 13.67 14.26
N ASP A 90 -3.95 14.73 13.53
CA ASP A 90 -4.32 16.12 13.82
C ASP A 90 -5.61 16.58 13.11
N VAL A 91 -6.23 15.72 12.30
CA VAL A 91 -7.48 16.03 11.60
C VAL A 91 -8.62 15.28 12.30
N PRO A 92 -9.68 15.95 12.79
CA PRO A 92 -10.81 15.28 13.43
C PRO A 92 -11.73 14.68 12.36
N ILE A 93 -11.26 13.64 11.68
CA ILE A 93 -12.01 12.99 10.60
C ILE A 93 -13.15 12.15 11.20
N VAL A 94 -14.34 12.32 10.64
CA VAL A 94 -15.54 11.53 10.96
C VAL A 94 -16.06 10.81 9.72
N TYR A 95 -16.74 9.69 9.97
CA TYR A 95 -17.45 8.96 8.93
C TYR A 95 -18.76 9.66 8.57
N GLY A 96 -18.99 9.90 7.28
CA GLY A 96 -20.23 10.50 6.81
C GLY A 96 -21.34 9.48 6.53
N LYS A 97 -22.50 9.98 6.10
CA LYS A 97 -23.75 9.19 5.93
C LYS A 97 -23.63 7.95 5.05
N PHE A 98 -22.70 7.94 4.11
CA PHE A 98 -22.56 6.81 3.21
C PHE A 98 -21.70 5.68 3.80
N SER A 99 -20.98 5.91 4.89
CA SER A 99 -20.04 4.95 5.46
C SER A 99 -20.68 3.88 6.35
N ASP A 100 -21.99 3.95 6.57
CA ASP A 100 -22.74 2.91 7.29
C ASP A 100 -22.58 1.57 6.57
N ILE A 101 -21.99 0.60 7.28
CA ILE A 101 -21.68 -0.72 6.75
C ILE A 101 -22.91 -1.50 6.30
N ASN A 102 -24.13 -1.11 6.69
CA ASN A 102 -25.37 -1.79 6.32
C ASN A 102 -25.88 -1.36 4.94
N LEU A 103 -25.35 -0.28 4.37
CA LEU A 103 -25.76 0.18 3.05
C LEU A 103 -25.42 -0.84 1.96
N PRO A 104 -26.22 -0.94 0.88
CA PRO A 104 -25.98 -1.89 -0.22
C PRO A 104 -24.57 -1.80 -0.83
N ARG A 105 -24.03 -0.59 -0.96
CA ARG A 105 -22.68 -0.36 -1.50
C ARG A 105 -21.54 -1.02 -0.69
N HIS A 106 -21.81 -1.40 0.55
CA HIS A 106 -20.86 -2.07 1.44
C HIS A 106 -21.10 -3.58 1.57
N GLU A 107 -22.04 -4.14 0.79
CA GLU A 107 -22.25 -5.58 0.66
C GLU A 107 -20.95 -6.33 0.32
N PRO A 108 -20.10 -5.86 -0.62
CA PRO A 108 -18.85 -6.56 -0.93
C PRO A 108 -17.92 -6.70 0.28
N GLY A 109 -17.88 -5.67 1.13
CA GLY A 109 -17.09 -5.69 2.36
C GLY A 109 -17.64 -6.66 3.41
N ARG A 110 -18.97 -6.77 3.52
CA ARG A 110 -19.62 -7.76 4.41
C ARG A 110 -19.39 -9.18 3.91
N SER A 111 -19.46 -9.40 2.60
CA SER A 111 -19.14 -10.69 1.96
C SER A 111 -17.69 -11.09 2.16
N LEU A 112 -16.74 -10.15 2.02
CA LEU A 112 -15.34 -10.38 2.37
C LEU A 112 -15.13 -10.72 3.85
N GLU A 113 -15.82 -10.02 4.76
CA GLU A 113 -15.71 -10.28 6.21
C GLU A 113 -16.23 -11.67 6.57
N ALA A 114 -17.42 -12.03 6.08
CA ALA A 114 -18.01 -13.34 6.30
C ALA A 114 -17.15 -14.46 5.70
N TYR A 115 -16.59 -14.23 4.50
CA TYR A 115 -15.62 -15.13 3.88
C TYR A 115 -14.40 -15.34 4.79
N ALA A 116 -13.78 -14.26 5.26
CA ALA A 116 -12.55 -14.30 6.03
C ALA A 116 -12.73 -15.02 7.36
N VAL A 117 -13.78 -14.68 8.11
CA VAL A 117 -14.09 -15.31 9.41
C VAL A 117 -14.34 -16.81 9.25
N ARG A 118 -15.04 -17.23 8.18
CA ARG A 118 -15.28 -18.65 7.91
C ARG A 118 -14.03 -19.39 7.41
N ARG A 119 -13.21 -18.73 6.59
CA ARG A 119 -12.02 -19.34 5.96
C ARG A 119 -10.85 -19.46 6.92
N PHE A 120 -10.74 -18.55 7.89
CA PHE A 120 -9.60 -18.42 8.79
C PHE A 120 -10.05 -18.41 10.25
N PRO A 121 -10.01 -19.56 10.95
CA PRO A 121 -10.48 -19.66 12.34
C PRO A 121 -9.76 -18.71 13.32
N GLY A 122 -8.56 -18.25 12.99
CA GLY A 122 -7.75 -17.35 13.82
C GLY A 122 -8.06 -15.86 13.66
N ILE A 123 -8.92 -15.46 12.70
CA ILE A 123 -9.24 -14.05 12.49
C ILE A 123 -10.39 -13.63 13.41
N LYS A 124 -10.19 -12.53 14.15
CA LYS A 124 -11.26 -11.94 14.97
C LYS A 124 -12.24 -11.19 14.06
N PRO A 125 -13.56 -11.37 14.21
CA PRO A 125 -14.54 -10.56 13.51
C PRO A 125 -14.36 -9.07 13.78
N SER A 126 -14.72 -8.24 12.81
CA SER A 126 -14.77 -6.79 12.97
C SER A 126 -15.77 -6.41 14.07
N PRO A 127 -15.52 -5.35 14.85
CA PRO A 127 -16.48 -4.83 15.83
C PRO A 127 -17.83 -4.50 15.17
N GLU A 128 -18.89 -4.49 15.97
CA GLU A 128 -20.23 -4.12 15.52
C GLU A 128 -20.22 -2.75 14.81
N GLY A 129 -20.91 -2.67 13.67
CA GLY A 129 -20.98 -1.45 12.86
C GLY A 129 -19.69 -1.09 12.11
N LYS A 130 -18.67 -1.95 12.12
CA LYS A 130 -17.40 -1.71 11.42
C LYS A 130 -16.97 -2.85 10.49
N LEU A 131 -16.17 -2.49 9.50
CA LEU A 131 -15.39 -3.41 8.68
C LEU A 131 -13.91 -3.02 8.79
N LEU A 132 -13.04 -3.98 9.09
CA LEU A 132 -11.61 -3.75 9.26
C LEU A 132 -10.79 -4.44 8.16
N PRO A 133 -9.64 -3.87 7.75
CA PRO A 133 -8.72 -4.52 6.83
C PRO A 133 -8.25 -5.90 7.33
N ILE A 134 -7.84 -6.76 6.40
CA ILE A 134 -7.27 -8.07 6.66
C ILE A 134 -5.83 -8.10 6.17
N PHE A 135 -4.92 -8.66 6.97
CA PHE A 135 -3.54 -8.89 6.55
C PHE A 135 -3.30 -10.40 6.36
N ILE A 136 -2.83 -10.79 5.19
CA ILE A 136 -2.40 -12.14 4.84
C ILE A 136 -0.87 -12.15 4.84
N HIS A 137 -0.30 -12.74 5.89
CA HIS A 137 1.12 -13.02 6.01
C HIS A 137 1.49 -14.26 5.20
N CYS A 138 2.23 -14.07 4.11
CA CYS A 138 2.78 -15.15 3.28
C CYS A 138 4.14 -15.61 3.85
N ASP A 139 4.09 -16.50 4.83
CA ASP A 139 5.28 -17.09 5.45
C ASP A 139 6.01 -18.01 4.46
N GLY A 140 7.33 -17.95 4.44
CA GLY A 140 8.16 -18.70 3.50
C GLY A 140 8.16 -18.18 2.05
N SER A 141 7.44 -17.10 1.73
CA SER A 141 7.48 -16.51 0.39
C SER A 141 8.85 -15.93 0.05
N PHE A 142 9.21 -15.92 -1.23
CA PHE A 142 10.48 -15.37 -1.73
C PHE A 142 10.24 -14.27 -2.76
N THR A 143 11.06 -13.23 -2.69
CA THR A 143 11.02 -12.10 -3.63
C THR A 143 12.20 -12.17 -4.57
N TRP A 144 11.90 -12.35 -5.84
CA TRP A 144 12.83 -12.29 -6.95
C TRP A 144 12.99 -10.86 -7.46
N ARG A 145 13.99 -10.64 -8.31
CA ARG A 145 14.13 -9.42 -9.12
C ARG A 145 14.06 -9.81 -10.58
N ASP A 146 13.30 -9.04 -11.33
CA ASP A 146 13.32 -9.09 -12.79
C ASP A 146 14.71 -8.72 -13.31
N ALA A 147 15.28 -9.53 -14.20
CA ALA A 147 16.66 -9.38 -14.65
C ALA A 147 16.90 -8.07 -15.40
N GLU A 148 15.90 -7.60 -16.15
CA GLU A 148 16.01 -6.40 -16.97
C GLU A 148 15.61 -5.14 -16.20
N SER A 149 14.44 -5.13 -15.57
CA SER A 149 13.91 -3.93 -14.89
C SER A 149 14.38 -3.77 -13.44
N LEU A 150 15.01 -4.80 -12.86
CA LEU A 150 15.36 -4.90 -11.44
C LEU A 150 14.14 -4.77 -10.49
N SER A 151 12.92 -4.79 -11.03
CA SER A 151 11.68 -4.70 -10.26
C SER A 151 11.48 -5.99 -9.46
N LYS A 152 10.99 -5.85 -8.23
CA LYS A 152 10.70 -7.00 -7.37
C LYS A 152 9.48 -7.77 -7.85
N ILE A 153 9.52 -9.10 -7.74
CA ILE A 153 8.40 -10.00 -7.99
C ILE A 153 8.30 -11.08 -6.92
N ASN A 154 7.10 -11.31 -6.36
CA ASN A 154 6.86 -12.36 -5.38
C ASN A 154 5.68 -13.23 -5.80
N TYR A 155 5.99 -14.38 -6.41
CA TYR A 155 5.00 -15.31 -6.92
C TYR A 155 4.10 -15.89 -5.82
N GLY A 156 4.65 -16.19 -4.64
CA GLY A 156 3.87 -16.74 -3.53
C GLY A 156 2.78 -15.78 -3.05
N GLN A 157 3.09 -14.49 -2.94
CA GLN A 157 2.11 -13.45 -2.60
C GLN A 157 1.09 -13.25 -3.72
N ILE A 158 1.50 -13.29 -4.99
CA ILE A 158 0.61 -13.19 -6.15
C ILE A 158 -0.39 -14.36 -6.18
N GLU A 159 0.10 -15.58 -6.08
CA GLU A 159 -0.73 -16.80 -6.14
C GLU A 159 -1.66 -16.85 -4.92
N THR A 160 -1.17 -16.51 -3.72
CA THR A 160 -2.03 -16.39 -2.53
C THR A 160 -3.16 -15.40 -2.73
N ALA A 161 -2.86 -14.22 -3.28
CA ALA A 161 -3.85 -13.21 -3.57
C ALA A 161 -4.93 -13.78 -4.52
N LEU A 162 -4.51 -14.26 -5.69
CA LEU A 162 -5.44 -14.76 -6.70
C LEU A 162 -6.27 -15.95 -6.21
N ASP A 163 -5.67 -16.88 -5.46
CA ASP A 163 -6.36 -18.03 -4.89
C ASP A 163 -7.45 -17.62 -3.89
N LEU A 164 -7.17 -16.61 -3.05
CA LEU A 164 -8.16 -16.07 -2.13
C LEU A 164 -9.31 -15.36 -2.85
N LEU A 165 -9.04 -14.70 -3.98
CA LEU A 165 -10.11 -14.12 -4.80
C LEU A 165 -10.96 -15.19 -5.45
N VAL A 166 -10.35 -16.26 -6.00
CA VAL A 166 -11.10 -17.38 -6.56
C VAL A 166 -12.04 -17.96 -5.48
N ASP A 167 -11.50 -18.27 -4.31
CA ASP A 167 -12.28 -18.81 -3.19
C ASP A 167 -13.41 -17.86 -2.74
N LEU A 168 -13.16 -16.54 -2.73
CA LEU A 168 -14.16 -15.53 -2.40
C LEU A 168 -15.28 -15.49 -3.43
N VAL A 169 -14.94 -15.41 -4.72
CA VAL A 169 -15.91 -15.29 -5.83
C VAL A 169 -16.74 -16.57 -5.97
N VAL A 170 -16.14 -17.75 -5.76
CA VAL A 170 -16.87 -19.02 -5.75
C VAL A 170 -17.94 -19.05 -4.64
N LYS A 171 -17.62 -18.51 -3.46
CA LYS A 171 -18.56 -18.47 -2.33
C LYS A 171 -19.59 -17.35 -2.42
N TYR A 172 -19.25 -16.26 -3.09
CA TYR A 172 -20.07 -15.06 -3.22
C TYR A 172 -20.16 -14.65 -4.70
N PRO A 173 -20.89 -15.41 -5.54
CA PRO A 173 -20.94 -15.20 -6.99
C PRO A 173 -21.68 -13.92 -7.40
N SER A 174 -22.41 -13.27 -6.49
CA SER A 174 -23.09 -12.00 -6.72
C SER A 174 -22.16 -10.77 -6.65
N LEU A 175 -20.88 -10.96 -6.27
CA LEU A 175 -19.92 -9.87 -6.25
C LEU A 175 -19.69 -9.31 -7.65
N ASP A 176 -19.80 -8.00 -7.79
CA ASP A 176 -19.42 -7.31 -9.02
C ASP A 176 -17.89 -7.32 -9.15
N LEU A 177 -17.38 -8.20 -10.02
CA LEU A 177 -15.94 -8.35 -10.26
C LEU A 177 -15.31 -7.04 -10.73
N SER A 178 -16.02 -6.22 -11.50
CA SER A 178 -15.48 -4.94 -12.02
C SER A 178 -15.18 -3.93 -10.92
N SER A 179 -15.74 -4.13 -9.72
CA SER A 179 -15.46 -3.34 -8.53
C SER A 179 -14.24 -3.83 -7.73
N ILE A 180 -13.67 -4.99 -8.06
CA ILE A 180 -12.49 -5.56 -7.37
C ILE A 180 -11.21 -5.07 -8.05
N ALA A 181 -10.26 -4.57 -7.26
CA ALA A 181 -8.99 -4.06 -7.74
C ALA A 181 -7.78 -4.77 -7.13
N LEU A 182 -6.79 -5.08 -7.97
CA LEU A 182 -5.48 -5.59 -7.58
C LEU A 182 -4.43 -4.49 -7.73
N ILE A 183 -3.72 -4.18 -6.64
CA ILE A 183 -2.69 -3.14 -6.64
C ILE A 183 -1.38 -3.70 -6.10
N SER A 184 -0.27 -3.33 -6.72
CA SER A 184 1.07 -3.68 -6.25
C SER A 184 2.04 -2.49 -6.39
N PRO A 185 3.00 -2.30 -5.47
CA PRO A 185 4.04 -1.28 -5.63
C PRO A 185 4.96 -1.53 -6.82
N TYR A 186 5.10 -2.78 -7.26
CA TYR A 186 6.11 -3.21 -8.23
C TYR A 186 5.48 -3.57 -9.58
N LYS A 187 6.05 -3.05 -10.66
CA LYS A 187 5.59 -3.30 -12.04
C LYS A 187 5.69 -4.77 -12.44
N ALA A 188 6.75 -5.48 -12.03
CA ALA A 188 6.89 -6.91 -12.33
C ALA A 188 5.78 -7.75 -11.67
N ASN A 189 5.39 -7.43 -10.42
CA ASN A 189 4.21 -8.02 -9.80
C ASN A 189 2.92 -7.74 -10.59
N VAL A 190 2.71 -6.49 -11.01
CA VAL A 190 1.53 -6.09 -11.81
C VAL A 190 1.47 -6.89 -13.12
N ALA A 191 2.58 -6.98 -13.85
CA ALA A 191 2.68 -7.73 -15.09
C ALA A 191 2.42 -9.23 -14.87
N SER A 192 2.90 -9.80 -13.76
CA SER A 192 2.65 -11.21 -13.44
C SER A 192 1.22 -11.48 -12.99
N LEU A 193 0.58 -10.56 -12.27
CA LEU A 193 -0.85 -10.64 -11.94
C LEU A 193 -1.68 -10.65 -13.23
N ASP A 194 -1.43 -9.69 -14.12
CA ASP A 194 -2.13 -9.55 -15.41
C ASP A 194 -1.94 -10.80 -16.28
N ARG A 195 -0.69 -11.30 -16.37
CA ARG A 195 -0.38 -12.53 -17.11
C ARG A 195 -1.14 -13.74 -16.58
N LYS A 196 -1.18 -13.92 -15.25
CA LYS A 196 -1.90 -15.04 -14.63
C LYS A 196 -3.40 -14.94 -14.86
N LEU A 197 -4.00 -13.76 -14.67
CA LEU A 197 -5.43 -13.55 -14.93
C LEU A 197 -5.83 -13.87 -16.38
N LYS A 198 -4.97 -13.54 -17.35
CA LYS A 198 -5.26 -13.74 -18.78
C LYS A 198 -4.92 -15.13 -19.32
N LYS A 199 -3.91 -15.80 -18.77
CA LYS A 199 -3.33 -17.03 -19.38
C LYS A 199 -3.50 -18.29 -18.54
N ASP A 200 -3.70 -18.19 -17.23
CA ASP A 200 -3.79 -19.35 -16.36
C ASP A 200 -5.26 -19.76 -16.19
N PRO A 201 -5.68 -20.95 -16.67
CA PRO A 201 -7.07 -21.39 -16.62
C PRO A 201 -7.66 -21.37 -15.21
N LYS A 202 -6.83 -21.52 -14.17
CA LYS A 202 -7.25 -21.47 -12.76
C LYS A 202 -7.95 -20.16 -12.40
N TYR A 203 -7.57 -19.04 -13.03
CA TYR A 203 -8.09 -17.72 -12.69
C TYR A 203 -9.15 -17.20 -13.67
N THR A 204 -9.65 -18.04 -14.57
CA THR A 204 -10.67 -17.65 -15.58
C THR A 204 -11.94 -17.07 -14.94
N ILE A 205 -12.32 -17.57 -13.76
CA ILE A 205 -13.48 -17.05 -12.99
C ILE A 205 -13.30 -15.57 -12.57
N LEU A 206 -12.07 -15.06 -12.58
CA LEU A 206 -11.74 -13.68 -12.24
C LEU A 206 -11.67 -12.75 -13.47
N ALA A 207 -12.04 -13.20 -14.68
CA ALA A 207 -11.87 -12.41 -15.91
C ALA A 207 -12.56 -11.03 -15.91
N GLY A 208 -13.56 -10.81 -15.02
CA GLY A 208 -14.26 -9.54 -14.88
C GLY A 208 -13.59 -8.51 -13.96
N ILE A 209 -12.47 -8.83 -13.29
CA ILE A 209 -11.83 -7.88 -12.37
C ILE A 209 -11.07 -6.77 -13.10
N GLN A 210 -10.85 -5.65 -12.40
CA GLN A 210 -10.05 -4.56 -12.96
C GLN A 210 -8.63 -5.00 -13.27
N GLU A 211 -8.06 -4.47 -14.36
CA GLU A 211 -6.66 -4.67 -14.68
C GLU A 211 -5.76 -4.31 -13.48
N PRO A 212 -4.80 -5.17 -13.09
CA PRO A 212 -3.87 -4.85 -12.02
C PRO A 212 -3.10 -3.56 -12.32
N LYS A 213 -2.90 -2.71 -11.31
CA LYS A 213 -2.19 -1.43 -11.46
C LYS A 213 -1.13 -1.23 -10.38
N THR A 214 -0.20 -0.31 -10.67
CA THR A 214 0.70 0.22 -9.66
C THR A 214 0.01 1.28 -8.80
N VAL A 215 0.56 1.57 -7.63
CA VAL A 215 0.06 2.67 -6.76
C VAL A 215 0.00 3.99 -7.50
N ASP A 216 1.07 4.32 -8.24
CA ASP A 216 1.18 5.58 -8.97
C ASP A 216 0.12 5.67 -10.10
N SER A 217 -0.21 4.54 -10.74
CA SER A 217 -1.19 4.49 -11.83
C SER A 217 -2.65 4.25 -11.38
N PHE A 218 -2.87 3.96 -10.09
CA PHE A 218 -4.19 3.79 -9.49
C PHE A 218 -4.69 5.06 -8.76
N GLN A 219 -3.95 6.17 -8.86
CA GLN A 219 -4.35 7.43 -8.24
C GLN A 219 -5.70 7.92 -8.82
N GLY A 220 -6.64 8.25 -7.93
CA GLY A 220 -7.98 8.73 -8.31
C GLY A 220 -8.96 7.61 -8.73
N ARG A 221 -8.53 6.35 -8.71
CA ARG A 221 -9.41 5.18 -8.86
C ARG A 221 -9.74 4.56 -7.52
N GLU A 222 -10.83 3.82 -7.48
CA GLU A 222 -11.39 3.18 -6.29
C GLU A 222 -11.87 1.77 -6.65
N GLY A 223 -11.92 0.89 -5.64
CA GLY A 223 -12.52 -0.43 -5.75
C GLY A 223 -13.31 -0.77 -4.48
N ASP A 224 -14.34 -1.60 -4.59
CA ASP A 224 -15.12 -2.05 -3.45
C ASP A 224 -14.29 -2.95 -2.55
N ILE A 225 -13.59 -3.88 -3.18
CA ILE A 225 -12.58 -4.71 -2.55
C ILE A 225 -11.25 -4.39 -3.24
N VAL A 226 -10.27 -3.99 -2.44
CA VAL A 226 -8.90 -3.79 -2.91
C VAL A 226 -8.02 -4.86 -2.29
N MET A 227 -7.25 -5.54 -3.13
CA MET A 227 -6.19 -6.43 -2.68
C MET A 227 -4.82 -5.87 -3.03
N LEU A 228 -4.01 -5.64 -2.00
CA LEU A 228 -2.66 -5.12 -2.10
C LEU A 228 -1.66 -6.27 -2.07
N VAL A 229 -0.87 -6.43 -3.13
CA VAL A 229 0.24 -7.40 -3.18
C VAL A 229 1.55 -6.64 -3.01
N MET A 230 2.17 -6.71 -1.83
CA MET A 230 3.30 -5.84 -1.50
C MET A 230 4.60 -6.23 -2.23
N GLY A 231 4.80 -7.50 -2.56
CA GLY A 231 5.97 -7.99 -3.29
C GLY A 231 7.26 -8.07 -2.47
N THR A 232 7.21 -7.78 -1.17
CA THR A 232 8.37 -7.72 -0.29
C THR A 232 8.31 -8.74 0.83
N THR A 233 9.50 -9.17 1.24
CA THR A 233 9.77 -10.03 2.41
C THR A 233 10.79 -9.38 3.34
N ALA A 234 10.95 -9.94 4.55
CA ALA A 234 11.99 -9.57 5.51
C ALA A 234 13.40 -9.53 4.87
N PHE A 235 13.69 -10.50 4.00
CA PHE A 235 14.97 -10.59 3.30
C PHE A 235 15.14 -9.53 2.21
N SER A 236 14.08 -9.26 1.44
CA SER A 236 14.11 -8.26 0.38
C SER A 236 14.06 -6.81 0.90
N GLY A 237 13.64 -6.65 2.16
CA GLY A 237 13.33 -5.37 2.79
C GLY A 237 12.11 -4.65 2.19
N PRO A 238 11.61 -3.60 2.87
CA PRO A 238 10.38 -2.90 2.48
C PRO A 238 10.46 -2.17 1.14
N GLY A 239 11.64 -1.75 0.68
CA GLY A 239 11.79 -1.08 -0.62
C GLY A 239 10.81 0.09 -0.81
N PHE A 240 9.95 0.03 -1.84
CA PHE A 240 8.98 1.08 -2.17
C PHE A 240 7.87 1.25 -1.12
N THR A 241 7.64 0.25 -0.27
CA THR A 241 6.65 0.34 0.82
C THR A 241 7.15 1.15 2.02
N ARG A 242 8.38 1.69 1.99
CA ARG A 242 8.85 2.68 2.98
C ARG A 242 8.24 4.05 2.80
N ASP A 243 7.76 4.35 1.60
CA ASP A 243 7.19 5.65 1.27
C ASP A 243 5.80 5.77 1.90
N GLU A 244 5.70 6.60 2.94
CA GLU A 244 4.45 6.83 3.69
C GLU A 244 3.35 7.45 2.81
N TYR A 245 3.71 8.25 1.80
CA TYR A 245 2.76 8.83 0.85
C TYR A 245 2.14 7.73 -0.03
N ARG A 246 2.96 6.78 -0.51
CA ARG A 246 2.48 5.62 -1.27
C ARG A 246 1.66 4.66 -0.41
N LEU A 247 2.10 4.40 0.82
CA LEU A 247 1.34 3.58 1.77
C LEU A 247 -0.03 4.20 2.04
N ASN A 248 -0.11 5.49 2.36
CA ASN A 248 -1.36 6.18 2.58
C ASN A 248 -2.31 6.02 1.39
N VAL A 249 -1.81 6.24 0.18
CA VAL A 249 -2.59 6.07 -1.06
C VAL A 249 -3.11 4.64 -1.17
N MET A 250 -2.25 3.63 -1.00
CA MET A 250 -2.65 2.22 -1.07
C MET A 250 -3.72 1.85 -0.03
N LEU A 251 -3.59 2.34 1.19
CA LEU A 251 -4.50 2.04 2.31
C LEU A 251 -5.82 2.83 2.25
N SER A 252 -6.04 3.63 1.22
CA SER A 252 -7.21 4.51 1.08
C SER A 252 -7.96 4.35 -0.26
N ARG A 253 -7.72 3.25 -0.98
CA ARG A 253 -8.34 2.99 -2.30
C ARG A 253 -9.63 2.19 -2.23
N GLN A 254 -9.84 1.45 -1.15
CA GLN A 254 -11.01 0.62 -0.93
C GLN A 254 -12.25 1.44 -0.56
N ARG A 255 -13.42 0.99 -0.99
CA ARG A 255 -14.71 1.46 -0.48
C ARG A 255 -15.20 0.58 0.67
N SER A 256 -15.08 -0.74 0.57
CA SER A 256 -15.77 -1.67 1.48
C SER A 256 -14.82 -2.67 2.15
N GLY A 257 -13.77 -3.12 1.46
CA GLY A 257 -12.83 -4.12 1.98
C GLY A 257 -11.40 -3.92 1.48
N LEU A 258 -10.43 -4.12 2.39
CA LEU A 258 -9.00 -4.11 2.10
C LEU A 258 -8.35 -5.42 2.55
N VAL A 259 -7.65 -6.10 1.64
CA VAL A 259 -6.80 -7.24 1.94
C VAL A 259 -5.36 -6.90 1.59
N ILE A 260 -4.44 -7.08 2.53
CA ILE A 260 -3.02 -6.83 2.35
C ILE A 260 -2.28 -8.16 2.34
N VAL A 261 -1.68 -8.53 1.22
CA VAL A 261 -0.91 -9.76 1.04
C VAL A 261 0.57 -9.41 1.05
N SER A 262 1.28 -9.84 2.10
CA SER A 262 2.67 -9.44 2.34
C SER A 262 3.38 -10.37 3.33
N ASP A 263 4.63 -10.05 3.66
CA ASP A 263 5.35 -10.62 4.79
C ASP A 263 5.29 -9.65 5.97
N ILE A 264 4.67 -10.06 7.09
CA ILE A 264 4.54 -9.22 8.27
C ILE A 264 5.91 -8.86 8.89
N ASN A 265 6.93 -9.66 8.62
CA ASN A 265 8.29 -9.49 9.12
C ASN A 265 9.17 -8.61 8.22
N THR A 266 8.60 -8.00 7.16
CA THR A 266 9.32 -7.15 6.18
C THR A 266 10.21 -6.07 6.82
N ILE A 267 9.90 -5.68 8.05
CA ILE A 267 10.47 -4.57 8.83
C ILE A 267 11.06 -5.03 10.16
N ASP A 268 10.84 -6.29 10.56
CA ASP A 268 11.23 -6.84 11.87
C ASP A 268 12.55 -7.62 11.75
N THR A 269 13.55 -7.02 11.09
CA THR A 269 14.88 -7.61 11.00
C THR A 269 15.68 -7.35 12.29
N GLY A 270 15.26 -7.98 13.40
CA GLY A 270 16.04 -8.14 14.61
C GLY A 270 15.95 -6.99 15.62
N LYS A 271 15.38 -7.29 16.79
CA LYS A 271 15.57 -6.51 18.02
C LYS A 271 17.04 -6.61 18.44
N GLU A 272 17.83 -5.58 18.21
CA GLU A 272 18.88 -5.22 19.15
C GLU A 272 18.34 -4.10 20.03
N THR A 273 17.96 -4.44 21.25
CA THR A 273 17.83 -3.48 22.36
C THR A 273 19.20 -2.90 22.65
N GLY A 274 19.65 -1.94 21.83
CA GLY A 274 20.71 -1.03 22.22
C GLY A 274 20.29 -0.37 23.54
N LYS A 275 21.11 -0.54 24.58
CA LYS A 275 20.94 0.10 25.89
C LYS A 275 20.99 1.63 25.72
N GLY A 276 19.86 2.24 25.39
CA GLY A 276 19.73 3.67 25.24
C GLY A 276 18.26 4.05 25.14
N LYS A 277 17.71 4.63 26.21
CA LYS A 277 16.36 5.22 26.16
C LYS A 277 16.32 6.25 25.03
N PRO A 278 15.35 6.21 24.10
CA PRO A 278 15.24 7.24 23.07
C PRO A 278 15.01 8.60 23.75
N LYS A 279 15.97 9.52 23.59
CA LYS A 279 15.82 10.93 23.99
C LYS A 279 15.23 11.70 22.81
N GLY A 280 14.03 12.27 23.00
CA GLY A 280 13.31 13.08 22.01
C GLY A 280 11.79 12.91 22.11
N LYS A 281 11.02 13.81 21.48
CA LYS A 281 9.54 13.76 21.45
C LYS A 281 8.97 12.56 20.67
N ASP A 282 9.79 11.86 19.91
CA ASP A 282 9.41 10.75 19.04
C ASP A 282 9.86 9.41 19.65
N LYS A 283 8.92 8.64 20.21
CA LYS A 283 9.16 7.40 20.99
C LYS A 283 9.21 6.13 20.12
N ARG A 284 9.29 6.24 18.79
CA ARG A 284 9.23 5.06 17.90
C ARG A 284 10.48 4.17 18.07
N PRO A 285 10.32 2.84 18.16
CA PRO A 285 11.45 1.91 18.22
C PRO A 285 12.33 2.02 16.97
N VAL A 286 13.64 1.85 17.14
CA VAL A 286 14.60 1.83 16.03
C VAL A 286 14.84 0.37 15.64
N PHE A 287 14.63 0.06 14.37
CA PHE A 287 14.81 -1.26 13.80
C PHE A 287 16.04 -1.28 12.90
N LYS A 288 16.74 -2.41 12.91
CA LYS A 288 17.78 -2.71 11.95
C LYS A 288 17.08 -3.02 10.63
N ILE A 289 17.31 -2.23 9.60
CA ILE A 289 16.75 -2.41 8.25
C ILE A 289 17.89 -2.87 7.36
N LYS A 290 17.77 -4.06 6.77
CA LYS A 290 18.74 -4.51 5.76
C LYS A 290 18.42 -3.83 4.42
N GLY A 291 19.28 -2.90 4.00
CA GLY A 291 19.24 -2.26 2.70
C GLY A 291 19.82 -3.13 1.59
N GLU A 292 19.70 -2.67 0.35
CA GLU A 292 20.28 -3.35 -0.82
C GLU A 292 21.81 -3.46 -0.68
N GLY A 293 22.36 -4.64 -1.03
CA GLY A 293 23.78 -4.94 -0.87
C GLY A 293 24.20 -5.37 0.54
N GLY A 294 23.26 -5.68 1.44
CA GLY A 294 23.57 -6.12 2.80
C GLY A 294 23.95 -4.99 3.77
N LYS A 295 23.94 -3.73 3.31
CA LYS A 295 24.11 -2.57 4.17
C LYS A 295 23.02 -2.52 5.23
N ILE A 296 23.41 -2.55 6.49
CA ILE A 296 22.51 -2.40 7.61
C ILE A 296 22.28 -0.90 7.85
N VAL A 297 21.03 -0.46 7.79
CA VAL A 297 20.61 0.90 8.10
C VAL A 297 19.66 0.85 9.29
N PHE A 298 19.94 1.62 10.34
CA PHE A 298 19.02 1.75 11.46
C PHE A 298 17.92 2.77 11.11
N GLY A 299 16.66 2.37 11.16
CA GLY A 299 15.51 3.25 10.87
C GLY A 299 14.51 3.25 12.01
N ARG A 300 13.88 4.39 12.29
CA ARG A 300 12.75 4.46 13.22
C ARG A 300 11.56 3.68 12.67
N GLY A 301 10.67 3.21 13.55
CA GLY A 301 9.41 2.56 13.20
C GLY A 301 8.69 3.31 12.08
N THR A 302 8.44 2.60 10.98
CA THR A 302 7.81 3.14 9.78
C THR A 302 6.30 3.02 9.88
N MET A 303 5.55 3.78 9.09
CA MET A 303 4.10 3.61 8.95
C MET A 303 3.69 2.14 8.70
N LEU A 304 4.48 1.39 7.93
CA LEU A 304 4.27 -0.04 7.68
C LEU A 304 4.34 -0.88 8.97
N HIS A 305 5.23 -0.52 9.90
CA HIS A 305 5.33 -1.18 11.20
C HIS A 305 4.09 -0.97 12.05
N ASP A 306 3.65 0.27 12.17
CA ASP A 306 2.53 0.59 13.01
C ASP A 306 1.22 0.04 12.41
N LEU A 307 1.13 -0.07 11.09
CA LEU A 307 0.10 -0.82 10.37
C LEU A 307 0.10 -2.31 10.74
N HIS A 308 1.26 -2.99 10.60
CA HIS A 308 1.37 -4.43 10.92
C HIS A 308 1.01 -4.70 12.39
N LYS A 309 1.56 -3.90 13.30
CA LYS A 309 1.29 -4.00 14.73
C LYS A 309 -0.19 -3.75 15.02
N GLY A 310 -0.79 -2.71 14.44
CA GLY A 310 -2.20 -2.40 14.63
C GLY A 310 -3.12 -3.54 14.19
N LEU A 311 -2.88 -4.12 13.00
CA LEU A 311 -3.67 -5.26 12.52
C LEU A 311 -3.45 -6.53 13.36
N LYS A 312 -2.23 -6.76 13.84
CA LYS A 312 -1.92 -7.87 14.75
C LYS A 312 -2.65 -7.73 16.09
N ASP A 313 -2.59 -6.56 16.70
CA ASP A 313 -3.25 -6.25 17.98
C ASP A 313 -4.78 -6.40 17.87
N LEU A 314 -5.34 -6.06 16.71
CA LEU A 314 -6.77 -6.25 16.38
C LEU A 314 -7.13 -7.71 16.04
N GLY A 315 -6.18 -8.63 15.94
CA GLY A 315 -6.43 -10.03 15.55
C GLY A 315 -6.87 -10.18 14.09
N ARG A 316 -6.39 -9.29 13.22
CA ARG A 316 -6.74 -9.21 11.78
C ARG A 316 -5.62 -9.70 10.86
N VAL A 317 -4.70 -10.49 11.40
CA VAL A 317 -3.58 -11.11 10.68
C VAL A 317 -3.81 -12.60 10.54
N VAL A 318 -3.67 -13.12 9.32
CA VAL A 318 -3.74 -14.53 8.97
C VAL A 318 -2.41 -14.95 8.39
N THR A 319 -1.91 -16.13 8.76
CA THR A 319 -0.69 -16.69 8.17
C THR A 319 -1.03 -17.76 7.13
N VAL A 320 -0.44 -17.65 5.94
CA VAL A 320 -0.46 -18.64 4.86
C VAL A 320 0.97 -19.09 4.63
N VAL A 321 1.23 -20.38 4.77
CA VAL A 321 2.56 -20.97 4.54
C VAL A 321 2.71 -21.27 3.05
N ILE A 322 3.72 -20.68 2.43
CA ILE A 322 4.07 -20.95 1.03
C ILE A 322 5.04 -22.12 1.00
N ALA A 323 4.65 -23.20 0.33
CA ALA A 323 5.54 -24.33 0.10
C ALA A 323 6.78 -23.87 -0.70
N LYS A 324 7.98 -24.29 -0.27
CA LYS A 324 9.21 -24.03 -1.03
C LYS A 324 9.13 -24.78 -2.36
N ASP A 325 8.98 -24.02 -3.43
CA ASP A 325 8.88 -24.56 -4.78
C ASP A 325 10.27 -24.99 -5.27
N LYS A 326 10.60 -26.28 -5.12
CA LYS A 326 11.89 -26.86 -5.55
C LYS A 326 12.10 -26.82 -7.08
N GLY A 327 11.05 -26.52 -7.86
CA GLY A 327 11.07 -26.55 -9.33
C GLY A 327 11.47 -25.22 -9.97
N ARG A 328 10.98 -24.08 -9.45
CA ARG A 328 11.28 -22.74 -10.01
C ARG A 328 12.71 -22.24 -9.74
N ASP A 329 13.39 -22.83 -8.76
CA ASP A 329 14.82 -22.57 -8.52
C ASP A 329 15.72 -23.14 -9.64
N LYS A 330 15.22 -24.09 -10.45
CA LYS A 330 15.99 -24.71 -11.56
C LYS A 330 15.73 -24.10 -12.92
N GLU A 331 14.49 -23.75 -13.26
CA GLU A 331 14.15 -23.19 -14.59
C GLU A 331 14.72 -21.80 -14.84
N ASN A 332 15.02 -21.01 -13.79
CA ASN A 332 15.60 -19.68 -13.93
C ASN A 332 17.09 -19.60 -13.55
N ALA A 333 17.72 -20.74 -13.21
CA ALA A 333 19.15 -20.84 -12.95
C ALA A 333 19.96 -21.14 -14.22
N THR A 334 19.29 -21.44 -15.34
CA THR A 334 19.89 -21.81 -16.62
C THR A 334 20.09 -20.64 -17.59
N ASP A 335 19.64 -19.42 -17.26
CA ASP A 335 19.86 -18.21 -18.05
C ASP A 335 20.83 -17.23 -17.35
N ASN A 336 21.97 -17.75 -16.89
CA ASN A 336 23.15 -16.98 -16.45
C ASN A 336 24.29 -17.15 -17.44
#